data_AF-A0A529QYY2-F1
#
_entry.id   AF-A0A529QYY2-F1
#
_cell.length_a   1.000
_cell.length_b   1.000
_cell.length_c   1.000
_cell.angle_alpha   90.00
_cell.angle_beta   90.00
_cell.angle_gamma   90.00
#
_symmetry.space_group_name_H-M   'P 1'
#
loop_
_entity.id
_entity.type
_entity.pdbx_description
1 polymer ?
#
loop_
_entity_poly.entity_id
_entity_poly.type
_entity_poly.pdbx_seq_one_letter_code
_entity_poly.pdbx_strand_id
1 'polypeptide(L)'
;WGGRKAAVGTNPWSLTVPDGQGGARFVIDQSASVVAKSEVIKRASAGEPIPAGWAFDASGETTTDAGEALKGTMAPAGGYKGVGSALLVEIFAACLTGANPGLVASPFSGTAGGPPGTGQFFLAVSPDATSGGLFAGNLETGLARRIRRGSASCAS
;
A
#
# COMPACT_ATOMS: atom_id res chain seq x y z
N TRP A 1 9.24 10.29 -8.35
CA TRP A 1 9.21 9.31 -9.46
C TRP A 1 10.32 9.65 -10.44
N GLY A 2 10.94 8.67 -11.10
CA GLY A 2 12.06 8.91 -12.03
C GLY A 2 13.44 9.08 -11.37
N GLY A 3 13.55 8.82 -10.06
CA GLY A 3 14.83 8.75 -9.37
C GLY A 3 15.43 7.35 -9.47
N ARG A 4 16.76 7.24 -9.46
CA ARG A 4 17.50 5.96 -9.52
C ARG A 4 17.72 5.28 -8.16
N LYS A 5 17.29 5.92 -7.07
CA LYS A 5 17.39 5.39 -5.71
C LYS A 5 16.01 5.36 -5.06
N ALA A 6 15.80 4.37 -4.20
CA ALA A 6 14.59 4.29 -3.38
C ALA A 6 14.47 5.55 -2.51
N ALA A 7 13.32 6.22 -2.60
CA ALA A 7 13.01 7.39 -1.78
C ALA A 7 11.95 7.09 -0.71
N VAL A 8 11.18 6.02 -0.89
CA VAL A 8 10.06 5.59 -0.02
C VAL A 8 9.92 4.07 -0.11
N GLY A 9 9.35 3.45 0.92
CA GLY A 9 9.08 2.01 1.00
C GLY A 9 7.74 1.59 0.38
N THR A 10 7.32 0.37 0.69
CA THR A 10 6.01 -0.22 0.26
C THR A 10 4.81 0.44 0.92
N ASN A 11 5.03 1.10 2.08
CA ASN A 11 4.16 2.10 2.72
C ASN A 11 2.66 1.86 2.53
N PRO A 12 2.13 0.77 3.12
CA PRO A 12 0.74 0.38 2.93
C PRO A 12 -0.22 1.35 3.63
N TRP A 13 -1.45 1.40 3.14
CA TRP A 13 -2.56 2.09 3.79
C TRP A 13 -3.85 1.29 3.60
N SER A 14 -4.77 1.47 4.55
CA SER A 14 -6.06 0.82 4.51
C SER A 14 -7.20 1.79 4.82
N LEU A 15 -8.38 1.46 4.32
CA LEU A 15 -9.62 2.17 4.56
C LEU A 15 -10.73 1.15 4.74
N THR A 16 -11.49 1.29 5.82
CA THR A 16 -12.68 0.46 6.07
C THR A 16 -13.89 1.35 6.23
N VAL A 17 -15.00 0.95 5.59
CA VAL A 17 -16.30 1.60 5.71
C VAL A 17 -17.24 0.64 6.44
N PRO A 18 -17.85 1.04 7.57
CA PRO A 18 -18.77 0.17 8.30
C PRO A 18 -20.07 -0.06 7.52
N ASP A 19 -20.71 -1.22 7.71
CA ASP A 19 -22.04 -1.51 7.17
C ASP A 19 -23.20 -1.15 8.10
N GLY A 20 -22.90 -0.70 9.32
CA GLY A 20 -23.89 -0.38 10.36
C GLY A 20 -24.48 -1.58 11.09
N GLN A 21 -24.03 -2.81 10.79
CA GLN A 21 -24.48 -4.08 11.38
C GLN A 21 -23.33 -4.83 12.09
N GLY A 22 -22.24 -4.13 12.41
CA GLY A 22 -21.05 -4.71 13.02
C GLY A 22 -20.04 -5.29 12.03
N GLY A 23 -20.29 -5.18 10.72
CA GLY A 23 -19.39 -5.60 9.66
C GLY A 23 -18.79 -4.43 8.85
N ALA A 24 -18.11 -4.78 7.77
CA ALA A 24 -17.51 -3.83 6.84
C ALA A 24 -18.24 -3.87 5.49
N ARG A 25 -18.71 -2.71 5.03
CA ARG A 25 -19.28 -2.53 3.69
C ARG A 25 -18.21 -2.48 2.61
N PHE A 26 -17.08 -1.86 2.91
CA PHE A 26 -15.91 -1.80 2.04
C PHE A 26 -14.64 -1.96 2.89
N VAL A 27 -13.67 -2.68 2.34
CA VAL A 27 -12.30 -2.75 2.86
C VAL A 27 -11.37 -2.54 1.68
N ILE A 28 -10.47 -1.58 1.82
CA ILE A 28 -9.32 -1.38 0.95
C ILE A 28 -8.10 -1.58 1.84
N ASP A 29 -7.21 -2.48 1.44
CA ASP A 29 -5.91 -2.68 2.08
C ASP A 29 -4.91 -2.89 0.96
N GLN A 30 -3.97 -1.95 0.81
CA GLN A 30 -3.05 -1.99 -0.31
C GLN A 30 -1.69 -1.38 0.03
N SER A 31 -0.68 -1.89 -0.68
CA SER A 31 0.63 -1.28 -0.73
C SER A 31 0.64 -0.08 -1.67
N ALA A 32 1.54 0.86 -1.43
CA ALA A 32 1.88 1.90 -2.39
C ALA A 32 2.68 1.35 -3.60
N SER A 33 3.18 0.11 -3.55
CA SER A 33 3.83 -0.58 -4.66
C SER A 33 2.87 -1.49 -5.44
N VAL A 34 3.25 -1.78 -6.69
CA VAL A 34 2.51 -2.69 -7.61
C VAL A 34 2.38 -4.09 -7.03
N VAL A 35 3.37 -4.51 -6.24
CA VAL A 35 3.42 -5.82 -5.60
C VAL A 35 3.94 -5.70 -4.17
N ALA A 36 3.49 -6.59 -3.29
CA ALA A 36 4.04 -6.73 -1.94
C ALA A 36 5.44 -7.36 -1.98
N LYS A 37 6.35 -6.87 -1.13
CA LYS A 37 7.72 -7.42 -1.04
C LYS A 37 7.74 -8.91 -0.68
N SER A 38 6.77 -9.38 0.11
CA SER A 38 6.63 -10.79 0.50
C SER A 38 6.42 -11.73 -0.70
N GLU A 39 5.67 -11.30 -1.71
CA GLU A 39 5.47 -12.09 -2.93
C GLU A 39 6.77 -12.20 -3.74
N VAL A 40 7.59 -11.14 -3.79
CA VAL A 40 8.92 -11.20 -4.42
C VAL A 40 9.87 -12.10 -3.63
N ILE A 41 9.84 -12.06 -2.29
CA ILE A 41 10.61 -12.98 -1.43
C ILE A 41 10.25 -14.44 -1.73
N LYS A 42 8.95 -14.72 -1.86
CA LYS A 42 8.44 -16.06 -2.18
C LYS A 42 8.98 -16.55 -3.53
N ARG A 43 8.90 -15.72 -4.58
CA ARG A 43 9.41 -16.08 -5.91
C ARG A 43 10.93 -16.26 -5.94
N ALA A 44 11.68 -15.38 -5.26
CA ALA A 44 13.13 -15.54 -5.13
C ALA A 44 13.51 -16.85 -4.44
N SER A 45 12.76 -17.24 -3.39
CA SER A 45 12.98 -18.50 -2.68
C SER A 45 12.66 -19.73 -3.55
N ALA A 46 11.73 -19.60 -4.50
CA ALA A 46 11.38 -20.63 -5.47
C ALA A 46 12.27 -20.63 -6.73
N GLY A 47 13.20 -19.68 -6.87
CA GLY A 47 13.97 -19.48 -8.10
C GLY A 47 13.12 -19.05 -9.30
N GLU A 48 11.95 -18.46 -9.05
CA GLU A 48 11.01 -18.03 -10.08
C GLU A 48 11.20 -16.55 -10.44
N PRO A 49 11.03 -16.17 -11.73
CA PRO A 49 11.07 -14.77 -12.12
C PRO A 49 9.83 -14.00 -11.65
N ILE A 50 9.96 -12.68 -11.53
CA ILE A 50 8.85 -11.75 -11.33
C ILE A 50 8.39 -11.17 -12.67
N PRO A 51 7.09 -10.83 -12.83
CA PRO A 51 6.61 -10.06 -13.97
C PRO A 51 7.35 -8.74 -14.16
N ALA A 52 7.48 -8.32 -15.43
CA ALA A 52 8.08 -7.04 -15.77
C ALA A 52 7.32 -5.87 -15.12
N GLY A 53 8.06 -4.88 -14.65
CA GLY A 53 7.51 -3.67 -14.01
C GLY A 53 7.15 -3.83 -12.53
N TRP A 54 7.43 -4.97 -11.90
CA TRP A 54 7.22 -5.16 -10.46
C TRP A 54 8.28 -4.51 -9.59
N ALA A 55 9.52 -4.46 -10.04
CA ALA A 55 10.63 -3.99 -9.24
C ALA A 55 11.79 -3.41 -10.08
N PHE A 56 12.65 -2.69 -9.38
CA PHE A 56 13.95 -2.23 -9.84
C PHE A 56 15.03 -2.92 -9.03
N ASP A 57 16.19 -3.15 -9.63
CA ASP A 57 17.37 -3.67 -8.94
C ASP A 57 18.11 -2.57 -8.14
N ALA A 58 19.28 -2.91 -7.58
CA ALA A 58 20.09 -1.98 -6.79
C ALA A 58 20.64 -0.78 -7.59
N SER A 59 20.72 -0.89 -8.91
CA SER A 59 21.12 0.21 -9.82
C SER A 59 19.95 1.11 -10.22
N GLY A 60 18.73 0.69 -9.92
CA GLY A 60 17.50 1.39 -10.27
C GLY A 60 16.96 1.00 -11.65
N GLU A 61 17.50 -0.04 -12.27
CA GLU A 61 17.04 -0.55 -13.56
C GLU A 61 15.92 -1.58 -13.36
N THR A 62 14.99 -1.67 -14.31
CA THR A 62 13.89 -2.64 -14.21
C THR A 62 14.43 -4.07 -14.28
N THR A 63 13.92 -4.95 -13.44
CA THR A 63 14.34 -6.36 -13.43
C THR A 63 13.15 -7.32 -13.37
N THR A 64 13.36 -8.51 -13.94
CA THR A 64 12.49 -9.69 -13.78
C THR A 64 13.12 -10.76 -12.91
N ASP A 65 14.36 -10.57 -12.46
CA ASP A 65 15.04 -11.44 -11.51
C ASP A 65 14.59 -11.09 -10.09
N ALA A 66 13.97 -12.06 -9.40
CA ALA A 66 13.44 -11.85 -8.06
C ALA A 66 14.56 -11.59 -7.02
N GLY A 67 15.73 -12.19 -7.18
CA GLY A 67 16.87 -12.00 -6.29
C GLY A 67 17.46 -10.60 -6.41
N GLU A 68 17.65 -10.11 -7.63
CA GLU A 68 18.10 -8.73 -7.89
C GLU A 68 17.05 -7.70 -7.45
N ALA A 69 15.77 -8.00 -7.64
CA ALA A 69 14.68 -7.14 -7.16
C ALA A 69 14.70 -6.93 -5.63
N LEU A 70 15.09 -7.96 -4.85
CA LEU A 70 15.19 -7.84 -3.39
C LEU A 70 16.34 -6.96 -2.91
N LYS A 71 17.36 -6.76 -3.76
CA LYS A 71 18.47 -5.83 -3.50
C LYS A 71 18.10 -4.38 -3.85
N GLY A 72 17.06 -4.19 -4.66
CA GLY A 72 16.54 -2.89 -5.06
C GLY A 72 15.23 -2.52 -4.37
N THR A 73 14.25 -2.05 -5.15
CA THR A 73 12.96 -1.55 -4.63
C THR A 73 11.78 -1.95 -5.49
N MET A 74 10.61 -2.08 -4.86
CA MET A 74 9.37 -2.41 -5.56
C MET A 74 8.87 -1.19 -6.35
N ALA A 75 8.34 -1.42 -7.54
CA ALA A 75 7.80 -0.35 -8.36
C ALA A 75 6.52 0.24 -7.72
N PRO A 76 6.37 1.58 -7.67
CA PRO A 76 5.19 2.23 -7.14
C PRO A 76 3.96 2.01 -8.02
N ALA A 77 2.81 1.73 -7.40
CA ALA A 77 1.54 1.53 -8.08
C ALA A 77 1.13 2.80 -8.85
N GLY A 78 0.90 2.70 -10.16
CA GLY A 78 0.56 3.86 -10.98
C GLY A 78 1.66 4.93 -11.05
N GLY A 79 2.94 4.54 -10.88
CA GLY A 79 4.08 5.44 -11.02
C GLY A 79 4.11 6.54 -9.97
N TYR A 80 4.00 7.80 -10.39
CA TYR A 80 4.04 8.96 -9.48
C TYR A 80 2.91 8.97 -8.44
N LYS A 81 1.76 8.31 -8.71
CA LYS A 81 0.65 8.21 -7.76
C LYS A 81 1.03 7.35 -6.55
N GLY A 82 1.63 6.18 -6.77
CA GLY A 82 2.12 5.31 -5.71
C GLY A 82 3.22 5.97 -4.89
N VAL A 83 4.10 6.75 -5.53
CA VAL A 83 5.08 7.58 -4.79
C VAL A 83 4.36 8.59 -3.88
N GLY A 84 3.31 9.26 -4.38
CA GLY A 84 2.50 10.16 -3.58
C GLY A 84 1.82 9.47 -2.38
N SER A 85 1.23 8.29 -2.60
CA SER A 85 0.64 7.48 -1.53
C SER A 85 1.67 7.06 -0.48
N ALA A 86 2.87 6.64 -0.91
CA ALA A 86 3.93 6.25 0.00
C ALA A 86 4.44 7.43 0.85
N LEU A 87 4.53 8.62 0.26
CA LEU A 87 4.90 9.85 0.98
C LEU A 87 3.84 10.26 2.01
N LEU A 88 2.55 10.13 1.67
CA LEU A 88 1.46 10.38 2.61
C LEU A 88 1.59 9.49 3.84
N VAL A 89 1.91 8.20 3.65
CA VAL A 89 2.12 7.26 4.75
C VAL A 89 3.39 7.60 5.54
N GLU A 90 4.52 7.97 4.93
CA GLU A 90 5.70 8.44 5.69
C GLU A 90 5.35 9.62 6.60
N ILE A 91 4.65 10.62 6.05
CA ILE A 91 4.31 11.83 6.80
C ILE A 91 3.43 11.49 7.99
N PHE A 92 2.37 10.70 7.80
CA PHE A 92 1.45 10.38 8.88
C PHE A 92 2.02 9.36 9.86
N ALA A 93 2.64 8.29 9.37
CA ALA A 93 3.04 7.17 10.20
C ALA A 93 4.41 7.36 10.85
N ALA A 94 5.34 8.12 10.24
CA ALA A 94 6.65 8.39 10.80
C ALA A 94 6.77 9.83 11.31
N CYS A 95 6.65 10.84 10.43
CA CYS A 95 6.91 12.22 10.81
C CYS A 95 5.96 12.74 11.90
N LEU A 96 4.65 12.49 11.76
CA LEU A 96 3.64 12.98 12.70
C LEU A 96 3.67 12.24 14.04
N THR A 97 4.06 10.96 14.05
CA THR A 97 4.12 10.13 15.27
C THR A 97 5.45 10.28 16.01
N GLY A 98 6.46 10.89 15.37
CA GLY A 98 7.83 10.95 15.88
C GLY A 98 8.62 9.65 15.70
N ALA A 99 8.14 8.72 14.87
CA ALA A 99 8.80 7.46 14.57
C ALA A 99 9.81 7.60 13.41
N ASN A 100 10.62 6.56 13.19
CA ASN A 100 11.65 6.55 12.15
C ASN A 100 11.03 6.48 10.74
N PRO A 101 11.40 7.39 9.83
CA PRO A 101 11.09 7.25 8.41
C PRO A 101 11.67 5.95 7.81
N GLY A 102 11.00 5.37 6.83
CA GLY A 102 11.36 4.06 6.27
C GLY A 102 12.80 3.93 5.75
N LEU A 103 13.40 5.03 5.28
CA LEU A 103 14.79 5.05 4.79
C LEU A 103 15.86 4.99 5.90
N VAL A 104 15.50 5.32 7.14
CA VAL A 104 16.42 5.33 8.29
C VAL A 104 16.06 4.29 9.34
N ALA A 105 14.88 3.67 9.22
CA ALA A 105 14.45 2.57 10.07
C ALA A 105 15.31 1.32 9.82
N SER A 106 15.53 0.55 10.90
CA SER A 106 16.17 -0.75 10.80
C SER A 106 15.29 -1.73 9.98
N PRO A 107 15.89 -2.73 9.32
CA PRO A 107 15.11 -3.72 8.57
C PRO A 107 14.09 -4.47 9.43
N PHE A 108 12.91 -4.77 8.88
CA PHE A 108 11.90 -5.59 9.55
C PHE A 108 12.27 -7.07 9.71
N SER A 109 13.35 -7.52 9.06
CA SER A 109 13.83 -8.89 9.10
C SER A 109 15.33 -8.93 9.40
N GLY A 110 15.76 -9.92 10.19
CA GLY A 110 17.14 -10.06 10.64
C GLY A 110 17.37 -9.41 12.02
N THR A 111 18.63 -9.23 12.40
CA THR A 111 19.03 -8.74 13.73
C THR A 111 19.73 -7.38 13.69
N ALA A 112 19.96 -6.82 12.51
CA ALA A 112 20.68 -5.58 12.33
C ALA A 112 19.85 -4.38 12.81
N GLY A 113 20.41 -3.56 13.70
CA GLY A 113 19.82 -2.27 14.11
C GLY A 113 18.63 -2.36 15.07
N GLY A 114 18.28 -3.55 15.59
CA GLY A 114 17.15 -3.73 16.51
C GLY A 114 15.77 -3.50 15.86
N PRO A 115 14.70 -3.38 16.66
CA PRO A 115 13.35 -3.12 16.14
C PRO A 115 13.33 -1.86 15.26
N PRO A 116 12.62 -1.86 14.10
CA PRO A 116 12.64 -0.76 13.14
C PRO A 116 12.32 0.64 13.70
N GLY A 117 11.53 0.70 14.79
CA GLY A 117 11.09 1.96 15.37
C GLY A 117 10.22 2.78 14.42
N THR A 118 9.54 2.12 13.48
CA THR A 118 8.54 2.74 12.60
C THR A 118 7.26 3.01 13.38
N GLY A 119 6.40 3.87 12.83
CA GLY A 119 5.12 4.22 13.46
C GLY A 119 3.92 3.81 12.63
N GLN A 120 2.75 4.04 13.21
CA GLN A 120 1.44 3.80 12.59
C GLN A 120 0.54 4.98 12.91
N PHE A 121 -0.34 5.31 11.97
CA PHE A 121 -1.32 6.37 12.13
C PHE A 121 -2.71 5.84 11.83
N PHE A 122 -3.67 6.22 12.67
CA PHE A 122 -5.07 5.84 12.55
C PHE A 122 -5.93 7.10 12.52
N LEU A 123 -6.85 7.16 11.54
CA LEU A 123 -7.85 8.22 11.43
C LEU A 123 -9.24 7.59 11.45
N ALA A 124 -10.06 8.01 12.42
CA ALA A 124 -11.47 7.65 12.49
C ALA A 124 -12.34 8.88 12.26
N VAL A 125 -13.29 8.78 11.34
CA VAL A 125 -14.24 9.85 11.03
C VAL A 125 -15.64 9.32 11.29
N SER A 126 -16.38 9.94 12.21
CA SER A 126 -17.78 9.57 12.49
C SER A 126 -18.68 9.99 11.33
N PRO A 127 -19.32 9.05 10.61
CA PRO A 127 -20.24 9.41 9.54
C PRO A 127 -21.47 10.15 10.05
N ASP A 128 -21.94 9.82 11.25
CA ASP A 128 -23.10 10.46 11.88
C ASP A 128 -22.81 11.94 12.15
N ALA A 129 -21.60 12.25 12.62
CA ALA A 129 -21.17 13.62 12.91
C ALA A 129 -20.88 14.46 11.66
N THR A 130 -20.56 13.83 10.52
CA THR A 130 -20.02 14.53 9.33
C THR A 130 -20.96 14.55 8.13
N SER A 131 -21.93 13.65 8.06
CA SER A 131 -22.78 13.48 6.86
C SER A 131 -24.19 14.05 6.97
N GLY A 132 -24.61 14.50 8.16
CA GLY A 132 -26.00 14.93 8.39
C GLY A 132 -27.01 13.80 8.18
N GLY A 133 -26.64 12.56 8.49
CA GLY A 133 -27.48 11.37 8.32
C GLY A 133 -27.53 10.81 6.89
N LEU A 134 -26.82 11.40 5.93
CA LEU A 134 -26.87 10.99 4.52
C LEU A 134 -25.89 9.89 4.13
N PHE A 135 -24.97 9.50 5.02
CA PHE A 135 -23.89 8.56 4.71
C PHE A 135 -24.38 7.21 4.17
N ALA A 136 -25.26 6.53 4.90
CA ALA A 136 -25.77 5.22 4.50
C ALA A 136 -26.51 5.29 3.15
N GLY A 137 -27.36 6.30 2.98
CA GLY A 137 -28.08 6.54 1.72
C GLY A 137 -27.13 6.75 0.53
N ASN A 138 -26.09 7.57 0.69
CA ASN A 138 -25.10 7.82 -0.36
C ASN A 138 -24.27 6.58 -0.72
N LEU A 139 -23.91 5.77 0.29
CA LEU A 139 -23.22 4.50 0.08
C LEU A 139 -24.06 3.52 -0.75
N GLU A 140 -25.37 3.43 -0.48
CA GLU A 140 -26.27 2.49 -1.14
C GLU A 140 -26.70 2.92 -2.54
N THR A 141 -27.06 4.19 -2.71
CA THR A 141 -27.62 4.72 -3.96
C THR A 141 -26.55 5.03 -5.01
N GLY A 142 -25.39 5.53 -4.58
CA GLY A 142 -24.33 5.99 -5.46
C GLY A 142 -23.28 4.94 -5.77
N LEU A 143 -22.65 4.38 -4.73
CA LEU A 143 -21.36 3.68 -4.88
C LEU A 143 -21.49 2.15 -4.89
N ALA A 144 -22.09 1.56 -3.84
CA ALA A 144 -22.11 0.10 -3.67
C ALA A 144 -22.98 -0.61 -4.71
N ARG A 145 -24.12 -0.02 -5.08
CA ARG A 145 -25.00 -0.58 -6.11
C ARG A 145 -24.38 -0.53 -7.50
N ARG A 146 -23.61 0.52 -7.83
CA ARG A 146 -22.94 0.65 -9.14
C ARG A 146 -21.77 -0.32 -9.29
N ILE A 147 -20.95 -0.49 -8.25
CA ILE A 147 -19.84 -1.44 -8.26
C ILE A 147 -20.35 -2.87 -8.47
N ARG A 148 -21.37 -3.30 -7.69
CA ARG A 148 -21.94 -4.66 -7.83
C ARG A 148 -22.60 -4.94 -9.19
N ARG A 149 -23.21 -3.92 -9.82
CA ARG A 149 -23.79 -4.05 -11.16
C ARG A 149 -22.73 -4.09 -12.27
N GLY A 150 -21.64 -3.34 -12.12
CA GLY A 150 -20.52 -3.35 -13.08
C GLY A 150 -19.73 -4.65 -13.05
N SER A 151 -19.54 -5.27 -11.88
CA SER A 151 -18.85 -6.57 -11.79
C SER A 151 -19.66 -7.73 -12.40
N ALA A 152 -20.98 -7.60 -12.54
CA ALA A 152 -21.81 -8.57 -13.25
C ALA A 152 -21.78 -8.43 -14.78
N SER A 153 -21.43 -7.26 -15.33
CA SER A 153 -21.38 -7.04 -16.79
C SER A 153 -19.99 -7.23 -17.42
N CYS A 154 -18.92 -7.33 -16.61
CA CYS A 154 -17.57 -7.66 -17.11
C CYS A 154 -17.28 -9.17 -17.14
N ALA A 155 -18.25 -10.01 -16.72
CA ALA A 155 -18.13 -11.46 -16.71
C ALA A 155 -18.87 -12.15 -17.88
N SER A 156 -19.21 -11.40 -18.94
CA SER A 156 -19.85 -11.89 -20.17
C SER A 156 -18.98 -11.64 -21.40
#